data_AF-A0A1J5KHU3-F1
#
_entry.id   AF-A0A1J5KHU3-F1
#
_cell.length_a   1.000
_cell.length_b   1.000
_cell.length_c   1.000
_cell.angle_alpha   90.00
_cell.angle_beta   90.00
_cell.angle_gamma   90.00
#
_symmetry.space_group_name_H-M   'P 1'
#
loop_
_entity.id
_entity.type
_entity.pdbx_description
1 polymer ?
#
loop_
_entity_poly.entity_id
_entity_poly.type
_entity_poly.pdbx_seq_one_letter_code
_entity_poly.pdbx_strand_id
1 'polypeptide(L)'
;MNKLTAVEINKENVLPIDSWKTNIAVKKEEKALAEYYSLLGFHDLVVDAHSMVLELSNKELCKDMGLRAKALLAEFQKRTQSQGSEHSKGLAQVAQSLTNNVQRLLALN
;
A
#
# COMPACT_ATOMS: atom_id res chain seq x y z
N MET A 1 -48.55 2.59 20.25
CA MET A 1 -47.27 3.17 20.70
C MET A 1 -46.16 2.19 20.35
N ASN A 2 -45.34 2.49 19.35
CA ASN A 2 -44.15 1.68 19.04
C ASN A 2 -43.05 2.03 20.05
N LYS A 3 -42.65 1.07 20.87
CA LYS A 3 -41.47 1.20 21.73
C LYS A 3 -40.24 1.19 20.84
N LEU A 4 -39.56 2.32 20.74
CA LEU A 4 -38.19 2.38 20.22
C LEU A 4 -37.30 1.68 21.25
N THR A 5 -36.86 0.46 20.94
CA THR A 5 -35.78 -0.20 21.66
C THR A 5 -34.48 0.52 21.32
N ALA A 6 -33.81 1.07 22.34
CA ALA A 6 -32.46 1.58 22.18
C ALA A 6 -31.56 0.41 21.75
N VAL A 7 -30.98 0.50 20.55
CA VAL A 7 -29.99 -0.45 20.09
C VAL A 7 -28.77 -0.30 20.99
N GLU A 8 -28.41 -1.35 21.72
CA GLU A 8 -27.17 -1.36 22.49
C GLU A 8 -26.00 -1.32 21.51
N ILE A 9 -25.33 -0.17 21.45
CA ILE A 9 -24.15 0.01 20.63
C ILE A 9 -22.98 -0.72 21.32
N ASN A 10 -22.55 -1.83 20.74
CA ASN A 10 -21.30 -2.47 21.16
C ASN A 10 -20.13 -1.52 20.84
N LYS A 11 -19.56 -0.92 21.89
CA LYS A 11 -18.47 0.06 21.80
C LYS A 11 -17.20 -0.51 21.15
N GLU A 12 -17.00 -1.83 21.18
CA GLU A 12 -15.87 -2.50 20.52
C GLU A 12 -15.98 -2.50 18.99
N ASN A 13 -17.21 -2.39 18.46
CA ASN A 13 -17.48 -2.32 17.02
C ASN A 13 -17.58 -0.87 16.50
N VAL A 14 -17.39 0.12 17.36
CA VAL A 14 -17.46 1.53 16.98
C VAL A 14 -16.06 2.07 16.75
N LEU A 15 -15.72 2.34 15.50
CA LEU A 15 -14.53 3.11 15.16
C LEU A 15 -14.68 4.54 15.71
N PRO A 16 -13.73 5.04 16.52
CA PRO A 16 -13.71 6.44 16.91
C PRO A 16 -13.73 7.35 15.68
N ILE A 17 -14.45 8.47 15.76
CA ILE A 17 -14.65 9.36 14.61
C ILE A 17 -13.32 9.87 14.03
N ASP A 18 -12.31 10.09 14.89
CA ASP A 18 -10.99 10.54 14.45
C ASP A 18 -10.20 9.42 13.74
N SER A 19 -10.35 8.18 14.19
CA SER A 19 -9.83 6.99 13.49
C SER A 19 -10.49 6.83 12.12
N TRP A 20 -11.81 7.06 12.03
CA TRP A 20 -12.54 7.02 10.76
C TRP A 20 -12.08 8.12 9.79
N LYS A 21 -11.95 9.37 10.27
CA LYS A 21 -11.42 10.49 9.46
C LYS A 21 -10.01 10.19 8.95
N THR A 22 -9.15 9.67 9.82
CA THR A 22 -7.78 9.27 9.46
C THR A 22 -7.78 8.18 8.38
N ASN A 23 -8.64 7.17 8.52
CA ASN A 23 -8.79 6.10 7.52
C ASN A 23 -9.26 6.64 6.17
N ILE A 24 -10.17 7.62 6.15
CA ILE A 24 -10.61 8.25 4.89
C ILE A 24 -9.46 9.01 4.22
N ALA A 25 -8.68 9.76 4.99
CA ALA A 25 -7.53 10.50 4.47
C ALA A 25 -6.52 9.54 3.84
N VAL A 26 -6.15 8.47 4.55
CA VAL A 26 -5.25 7.41 4.04
C VAL A 26 -5.80 6.79 2.76
N LYS A 27 -7.09 6.46 2.69
CA LYS A 27 -7.69 5.89 1.47
C LYS A 27 -7.63 6.84 0.28
N LYS A 28 -7.75 8.15 0.50
CA LYS A 28 -7.59 9.16 -0.55
C LYS A 28 -6.14 9.22 -1.05
N GLU A 29 -5.18 9.21 -0.13
CA GLU A 29 -3.76 9.16 -0.45
C GLU A 29 -3.39 7.89 -1.23
N GLU A 30 -3.86 6.72 -0.77
CA GLU A 30 -3.66 5.44 -1.47
C GLU A 30 -4.21 5.48 -2.90
N LYS A 31 -5.40 6.08 -3.09
CA LYS A 31 -6.01 6.22 -4.42
C LYS A 31 -5.19 7.14 -5.32
N ALA A 32 -4.77 8.29 -4.82
CA ALA A 32 -3.96 9.24 -5.59
C ALA A 32 -2.62 8.64 -6.01
N LEU A 33 -1.96 7.90 -5.11
CA LEU A 33 -0.70 7.20 -5.41
C LEU A 33 -0.91 6.08 -6.44
N ALA A 34 -2.00 5.32 -6.34
CA ALA A 34 -2.31 4.29 -7.32
C ALA A 34 -2.54 4.89 -8.72
N GLU A 35 -3.25 6.02 -8.81
CA GLU A 35 -3.43 6.74 -10.07
C GLU A 35 -2.10 7.24 -10.63
N TYR A 36 -1.28 7.89 -9.80
CA TYR A 36 0.06 8.35 -10.18
C TYR A 36 0.92 7.22 -10.77
N TYR A 37 1.10 6.11 -10.04
CA TYR A 37 1.94 5.01 -10.51
C TYR A 37 1.36 4.31 -11.74
N SER A 38 0.04 4.30 -11.91
CA SER A 38 -0.58 3.77 -13.12
C SER A 38 -0.25 4.56 -14.39
N LEU A 39 0.04 5.86 -14.26
CA LEU A 39 0.40 6.74 -15.38
C LEU A 39 1.88 6.64 -15.76
N LEU A 40 2.74 6.13 -14.86
CA LEU A 40 4.17 6.04 -15.13
C LEU A 40 4.51 5.00 -16.20
N GLY A 41 5.49 5.32 -17.04
CA GLY A 41 6.15 4.35 -17.91
C GLY A 41 6.89 3.27 -17.11
N PHE A 42 7.23 2.16 -17.76
CA PHE A 42 7.93 1.07 -17.08
C PHE A 42 9.28 1.50 -16.49
N HIS A 43 10.05 2.30 -17.24
CA HIS A 43 11.33 2.81 -16.78
C HIS A 43 11.18 3.68 -15.53
N ASP A 44 10.27 4.65 -15.56
CA ASP A 44 10.04 5.57 -14.44
C ASP A 44 9.56 4.82 -13.19
N LEU A 45 8.69 3.82 -13.38
CA LEU A 45 8.23 2.97 -12.29
C LEU A 45 9.38 2.18 -11.63
N VAL A 46 10.33 1.69 -12.42
CA VAL A 46 11.53 0.98 -11.92
C VAL A 46 12.49 1.94 -11.22
N VAL A 47 12.68 3.16 -11.74
CA VAL A 47 13.48 4.20 -11.10
C VAL A 47 12.90 4.57 -9.73
N ASP A 48 11.59 4.82 -9.66
CA ASP A 48 10.89 5.12 -8.40
C ASP A 48 10.97 3.96 -7.41
N ALA A 49 10.87 2.71 -7.89
CA ALA A 49 11.04 1.52 -7.05
C ALA A 49 12.44 1.42 -6.46
N HIS A 50 13.47 1.69 -7.27
CA HIS A 50 14.86 1.65 -6.82
C HIS A 50 15.15 2.73 -5.77
N SER A 51 14.68 3.96 -6.02
CA SER A 51 14.76 5.06 -5.06
C SER A 51 14.03 4.71 -3.76
N MET A 52 12.84 4.12 -3.85
CA MET A 52 12.08 3.67 -2.69
C MET A 52 12.82 2.59 -1.89
N VAL A 53 13.48 1.63 -2.56
CA VAL A 53 14.28 0.60 -1.88
C VAL A 53 15.45 1.22 -1.11
N LEU A 54 16.11 2.22 -1.69
CA LEU A 54 17.18 2.96 -1.00
C LEU A 54 16.65 3.76 0.19
N GLU A 55 15.52 4.47 0.01
CA GLU A 55 14.84 5.20 1.09
C GLU A 55 14.45 4.26 2.25
N LEU A 56 13.86 3.11 1.94
CA LEU A 56 13.45 2.10 2.94
C LEU A 56 14.63 1.40 3.62
N SER A 57 15.82 1.39 3.00
CA SER A 57 17.03 0.86 3.63
C SER A 57 17.61 1.77 4.70
N ASN A 58 17.14 3.03 4.75
CA ASN A 58 17.46 3.96 5.82
C ASN A 58 16.61 3.68 7.07
N LYS A 59 17.12 3.99 8.27
CA LYS A 59 16.50 3.59 9.54
C LYS A 59 15.28 4.44 9.95
N GLU A 60 15.09 5.60 9.35
CA GLU A 60 13.93 6.47 9.63
C GLU A 60 12.80 6.20 8.64
N LEU A 61 11.92 5.28 9.01
CA LEU A 61 10.72 4.98 8.23
C LEU A 61 9.59 5.94 8.61
N CYS A 62 8.91 6.48 7.60
CA CYS A 62 7.73 7.31 7.80
C CYS A 62 6.50 6.71 7.09
N LYS A 63 5.32 7.15 7.52
CA LYS A 63 4.02 6.68 6.99
C LYS A 63 3.91 6.84 5.47
N ASP A 64 4.41 7.96 4.95
CA ASP A 64 4.38 8.29 3.53
C ASP A 64 5.19 7.28 2.69
N MET A 65 6.38 6.91 3.15
CA MET A 65 7.19 5.86 2.50
C MET A 65 6.44 4.53 2.42
N GLY A 66 5.72 4.14 3.48
CA GLY A 66 4.90 2.93 3.49
C GLY A 66 3.77 2.96 2.46
N LEU A 67 3.09 4.11 2.30
CA LEU A 67 2.02 4.27 1.32
C LEU A 67 2.55 4.24 -0.11
N ARG A 68 3.65 4.94 -0.40
CA ARG A 68 4.31 4.94 -1.71
C ARG A 68 4.79 3.53 -2.09
N ALA A 69 5.46 2.83 -1.17
CA ALA A 69 5.95 1.47 -1.40
C ALA A 69 4.81 0.48 -1.70
N LYS A 70 3.71 0.56 -0.95
CA LYS A 70 2.53 -0.29 -1.16
C LYS A 70 1.91 -0.05 -2.53
N ALA A 71 1.77 1.20 -2.95
CA ALA A 71 1.18 1.56 -4.23
C ALA A 71 2.09 1.15 -5.42
N LEU A 72 3.41 1.34 -5.30
CA LEU A 72 4.40 0.82 -6.27
C LEU A 72 4.26 -0.69 -6.44
N LEU A 73 4.26 -1.44 -5.33
CA LEU A 73 4.15 -2.90 -5.38
C LEU A 73 2.86 -3.36 -6.06
N ALA A 74 1.73 -2.72 -5.73
CA ALA A 74 0.44 -3.04 -6.33
C ALA A 74 0.44 -2.83 -7.86
N GLU A 75 1.05 -1.76 -8.34
CA GLU A 75 1.15 -1.49 -9.78
C GLU A 75 2.09 -2.50 -10.47
N PHE A 76 3.21 -2.87 -9.85
CA PHE A 76 4.07 -3.94 -10.34
C PHE A 76 3.34 -5.29 -10.44
N GLN A 77 2.58 -5.66 -9.41
CA GLN A 77 1.76 -6.88 -9.38
C GLN A 77 0.70 -6.85 -10.48
N LYS A 78 0.01 -5.72 -10.66
CA LYS A 78 -0.98 -5.55 -11.74
C LYS A 78 -0.34 -5.72 -13.12
N ARG A 79 0.80 -5.06 -13.38
CA ARG A 79 1.50 -5.14 -14.67
C ARG A 79 2.05 -6.53 -14.94
N THR A 80 2.61 -7.21 -13.94
CA THR A 80 3.09 -8.60 -14.06
C THR A 80 2.00 -9.62 -14.32
N GLN A 81 0.84 -9.47 -13.68
CA GLN A 81 -0.29 -10.37 -13.89
C GLN A 81 -0.94 -10.15 -15.27
N SER A 82 -0.85 -8.92 -15.81
CA SER A 82 -1.40 -8.56 -17.13
C SER A 82 -0.53 -8.96 -18.32
N GLN A 83 0.78 -9.19 -18.13
CA GLN A 83 1.72 -9.47 -19.23
C GLN A 83 2.21 -10.92 -19.17
N GLY A 84 1.79 -11.71 -20.17
CA GLY A 84 2.16 -13.11 -20.33
C GLY A 84 3.67 -13.36 -20.29
N SER A 85 4.03 -14.29 -19.39
CA SER A 85 5.24 -15.11 -19.21
C SER A 85 6.69 -14.63 -19.49
N GLU A 86 6.97 -13.61 -20.30
CA GLU A 86 8.38 -13.26 -20.64
C GLU A 86 8.89 -11.98 -19.96
N HIS A 87 8.11 -10.88 -19.92
CA HIS A 87 8.46 -9.69 -19.14
C HIS A 87 8.11 -9.79 -17.64
N SER A 88 7.31 -10.79 -17.28
CA SER A 88 6.88 -11.03 -15.90
C SER A 88 7.99 -11.53 -14.98
N LYS A 89 9.08 -12.12 -15.50
CA LYS A 89 10.16 -12.71 -14.68
C LYS A 89 11.00 -11.67 -13.94
N GLY A 90 11.44 -10.61 -14.63
CA GLY A 90 12.25 -9.53 -14.01
C GLY A 90 11.43 -8.76 -12.98
N LEU A 91 10.17 -8.49 -13.30
CA LEU A 91 9.25 -7.86 -12.36
C LEU A 91 8.87 -8.75 -11.18
N ALA A 92 8.71 -10.07 -11.38
CA ALA A 92 8.46 -11.01 -10.30
C ALA A 92 9.65 -11.07 -9.33
N GLN A 93 10.89 -10.96 -9.82
CA GLN A 93 12.07 -10.86 -8.97
C GLN A 93 12.05 -9.57 -8.12
N VAL A 94 11.70 -8.43 -8.71
CA VAL A 94 11.57 -7.16 -7.98
C VAL A 94 10.45 -7.24 -6.94
N ALA A 95 9.28 -7.76 -7.31
CA ALA A 95 8.14 -7.94 -6.42
C ALA A 95 8.45 -8.90 -5.26
N GLN A 96 9.17 -10.00 -5.52
CA GLN A 96 9.60 -10.93 -4.49
C GLN A 96 10.60 -10.28 -3.53
N SER A 97 11.54 -9.50 -4.05
CA SER A 97 12.52 -8.78 -3.22
C SER A 97 11.85 -7.75 -2.31
N LEU A 98 10.90 -6.98 -2.83
CA LEU A 98 10.07 -6.06 -2.06
C LEU A 98 9.28 -6.79 -0.97
N THR A 99 8.64 -7.91 -1.32
CA THR A 99 7.85 -8.73 -0.38
C THR A 99 8.71 -9.25 0.78
N ASN A 100 9.90 -9.78 0.48
CA ASN A 100 10.82 -10.29 1.49
C ASN A 100 11.30 -9.20 2.46
N ASN A 101 11.56 -7.98 1.95
CA ASN A 101 11.97 -6.85 2.78
C ASN A 101 10.84 -6.35 3.68
N VAL A 102 9.60 -6.31 3.17
CA VAL A 102 8.42 -5.97 3.98
C VAL A 102 8.17 -7.01 5.07
N GLN A 103 8.30 -8.30 4.77
CA GLN A 103 8.15 -9.36 5.78
C GLN A 103 9.22 -9.27 6.88
N ARG A 104 10.47 -8.92 6.53
CA ARG A 104 11.52 -8.65 7.52
C ARG A 104 11.18 -7.47 8.42
N LEU A 105 10.61 -6.39 7.87
CA LEU A 105 10.15 -5.24 8.65
C LEU A 105 9.05 -5.60 9.65
N LEU A 106 8.15 -6.52 9.26
CA LEU A 106 7.08 -7.00 10.15
C LEU A 106 7.57 -7.94 11.24
N ALA A 107 8.71 -8.63 11.05
CA ALA A 107 9.29 -9.56 12.02
C ALA A 107 10.23 -8.89 13.04
N LEU A 108 10.62 -7.63 12.80
CA LEU A 108 11.49 -6.84 13.68
C LEU A 108 10.71 -5.92 14.64
N ASN A 109 9.39 -5.78 14.44
CA ASN A 109 8.45 -5.10 15.33
C ASN A 109 7.62 -6.13 16.10
#